data_AF-A0A9X7FZJ2-F1
#
_entry.id   AF-A0A9X7FZJ2-F1
#
_cell.length_a   1.000
_cell.length_b   1.000
_cell.length_c   1.000
_cell.angle_alpha   90.00
_cell.angle_beta   90.00
_cell.angle_gamma   90.00
#
_symmetry.space_group_name_H-M   'P 1'
#
loop_
_entity.id
_entity.type
_entity.pdbx_description
1 polymer ?
#
loop_
_entity_poly.entity_id
_entity_poly.type
_entity_poly.pdbx_seq_one_letter_code
_entity_poly.pdbx_strand_id
1 'polypeptide(L)'
;MIKFQEEGKSEEEILRTIYTWGTQADIAAALSISVRRVKYLSKKYDLKKNDKYRVVKRCMNCGEQTHISNFDTVFVDGIPKTNLLCCWSCKREYNKQKYMNKVIEEHWEQERIKREIGTKEDEIEGLRALLK
;
A
#
# COMPACT_ATOMS: atom_id res chain seq x y z
N MET A 1 7.25 -3.71 -63.45
CA MET A 1 6.39 -3.95 -62.27
C MET A 1 7.27 -4.24 -61.08
N ILE A 2 7.57 -3.22 -60.27
CA ILE A 2 8.30 -3.37 -59.02
C ILE A 2 7.33 -4.00 -58.03
N LYS A 3 7.57 -5.25 -57.65
CA LYS A 3 6.79 -5.95 -56.62
C LYS A 3 7.08 -5.27 -55.29
N PHE A 4 6.08 -4.58 -54.73
CA PHE A 4 6.10 -4.16 -53.33
C PHE A 4 6.17 -5.43 -52.47
N GLN A 5 7.33 -5.68 -51.87
CA GLN A 5 7.41 -6.54 -50.69
C GLN A 5 6.91 -5.71 -49.51
N GLU A 6 5.64 -5.87 -49.16
CA GLU A 6 5.14 -5.43 -47.85
C GLU A 6 5.78 -6.33 -46.78
N GLU A 7 7.00 -5.98 -46.35
CA GLU A 7 7.59 -6.48 -45.12
C GLU A 7 6.85 -5.84 -43.94
N GLY A 8 5.64 -6.33 -43.68
CA GLY A 8 4.88 -5.96 -42.49
C GLY A 8 5.60 -6.49 -41.25
N LYS A 9 6.01 -5.58 -40.36
CA LYS A 9 6.47 -5.94 -39.01
C LYS A 9 5.47 -6.91 -38.38
N SER A 10 5.97 -7.97 -37.75
CA SER A 10 5.14 -8.93 -37.04
C SER A 10 4.34 -8.25 -35.92
N GLU A 11 3.19 -8.85 -35.53
CA GLU A 11 2.37 -8.36 -34.41
C GLU A 11 3.23 -8.14 -33.15
N GLU A 12 4.21 -9.01 -32.92
CA GLU A 12 5.16 -8.91 -31.82
C GLU A 12 6.06 -7.67 -31.93
N GLU A 13 6.63 -7.37 -33.10
CA GLU A 13 7.51 -6.21 -33.30
C GLU A 13 6.75 -4.88 -33.16
N ILE A 14 5.52 -4.83 -33.66
CA ILE A 14 4.62 -3.68 -33.50
C ILE A 14 4.32 -3.49 -32.00
N LEU A 15 3.96 -4.57 -31.30
CA LEU A 15 3.68 -4.52 -29.87
C LEU A 15 4.92 -4.14 -29.06
N ARG A 16 6.11 -4.68 -29.35
CA ARG A 16 7.37 -4.31 -28.67
C ARG A 16 7.65 -2.81 -28.80
N THR A 17 7.37 -2.24 -29.98
CA THR A 17 7.55 -0.80 -30.22
C THR A 17 6.54 0.03 -29.41
N ILE A 18 5.25 -0.29 -29.53
CA ILE A 18 4.16 0.46 -28.89
C ILE A 18 4.16 0.29 -27.37
N TYR A 19 4.61 -0.86 -26.85
CA TYR A 19 4.65 -1.11 -25.40
C TYR A 19 5.60 -0.16 -24.64
N THR A 20 6.46 0.55 -25.37
CA THR A 20 7.33 1.61 -24.82
C THR A 20 6.68 2.99 -24.78
N TRP A 21 5.54 3.21 -25.46
CA TRP A 21 4.93 4.53 -25.64
C TRP A 21 4.14 5.02 -24.41
N GLY A 22 3.70 4.13 -23.52
CA GLY A 22 2.86 4.56 -22.41
C GLY A 22 2.34 3.45 -21.50
N THR A 23 1.21 3.73 -20.85
CA THR A 23 0.50 2.79 -20.01
C THR A 23 -0.29 1.77 -20.86
N GLN A 24 -0.76 0.70 -20.23
CA GLN A 24 -1.60 -0.29 -20.94
C GLN A 24 -2.92 0.32 -21.43
N ALA A 25 -3.40 1.40 -20.80
CA ALA A 25 -4.57 2.14 -21.23
C ALA A 25 -4.30 2.94 -22.52
N ASP A 26 -3.14 3.61 -22.60
CA ASP A 26 -2.73 4.36 -23.78
C ASP A 26 -2.58 3.43 -24.99
N ILE A 27 -1.97 2.26 -24.77
CA ILE A 27 -1.78 1.22 -25.79
C ILE A 27 -3.14 0.64 -26.23
N ALA A 28 -4.04 0.40 -25.28
CA ALA A 28 -5.39 -0.09 -25.57
C ALA A 28 -6.17 0.91 -26.44
N ALA A 29 -6.07 2.21 -26.13
CA ALA A 29 -6.69 3.27 -26.92
C ALA A 29 -6.08 3.36 -28.34
N ALA A 30 -4.75 3.33 -28.46
CA ALA A 30 -4.06 3.42 -29.75
C ALA A 30 -4.38 2.24 -30.69
N LEU A 31 -4.54 1.05 -30.14
CA LEU A 31 -4.84 -0.17 -30.89
C LEU A 31 -6.34 -0.47 -31.00
N SER A 32 -7.21 0.38 -30.43
CA SER A 32 -8.66 0.15 -30.36
C SER A 32 -9.04 -1.24 -29.81
N ILE A 33 -8.31 -1.70 -28.79
CA ILE A 33 -8.55 -2.99 -28.12
C ILE A 33 -8.78 -2.81 -26.62
N SER A 34 -9.26 -3.84 -25.94
CA SER A 34 -9.42 -3.79 -24.48
C SER A 34 -8.07 -3.84 -23.75
N VAL A 35 -7.97 -3.17 -22.61
CA VAL A 35 -6.81 -3.27 -21.69
C VAL A 35 -6.52 -4.72 -21.29
N ARG A 36 -7.56 -5.56 -21.17
CA ARG A 36 -7.42 -6.99 -20.90
C ARG A 36 -6.69 -7.71 -22.03
N ARG A 37 -6.96 -7.35 -23.29
CA ARG A 37 -6.26 -7.89 -24.47
C ARG A 37 -4.80 -7.45 -24.48
N VAL A 38 -4.51 -6.19 -24.16
CA VAL A 38 -3.12 -5.68 -24.01
C VAL A 38 -2.35 -6.47 -22.95
N LYS A 39 -2.97 -6.74 -21.79
CA LYS A 39 -2.35 -7.54 -20.72
C LYS A 39 -2.05 -8.97 -21.15
N TYR A 40 -2.96 -9.60 -21.91
CA TYR A 40 -2.72 -10.92 -22.49
C TYR A 40 -1.54 -10.91 -23.47
N LEU A 41 -1.51 -9.96 -24.41
CA LEU A 41 -0.45 -9.84 -25.41
C LEU A 41 0.91 -9.54 -24.76
N SER A 42 0.94 -8.68 -23.74
CA SER A 42 2.15 -8.42 -22.94
C SER A 42 2.68 -9.69 -22.29
N LYS A 43 1.82 -10.54 -21.74
CA LYS A 43 2.23 -11.82 -21.16
C LYS A 43 2.66 -12.82 -22.23
N LYS A 44 1.95 -12.88 -23.37
CA LYS A 44 2.24 -13.80 -24.48
C LYS A 44 3.64 -13.57 -25.07
N TYR A 45 4.05 -12.31 -25.20
CA TYR A 45 5.31 -11.91 -25.83
C TYR A 45 6.41 -11.45 -24.84
N ASP A 46 6.23 -11.72 -23.53
CA ASP A 46 7.11 -11.25 -22.43
C ASP A 46 7.49 -9.76 -22.53
N LEU A 47 6.50 -8.91 -22.83
CA LEU A 47 6.70 -7.47 -22.96
C LEU A 47 6.85 -6.86 -21.56
N LYS A 48 8.09 -6.55 -21.20
CA LYS A 48 8.42 -5.81 -19.98
C LYS A 48 8.35 -4.32 -20.28
N LYS A 49 7.70 -3.55 -19.39
CA LYS A 49 7.76 -2.09 -19.49
C LYS A 49 9.21 -1.66 -19.31
N ASN A 50 9.66 -0.68 -20.10
CA ASN A 50 10.96 -0.04 -19.90
C ASN A 50 11.11 0.38 -18.43
N ASP A 51 12.28 0.12 -17.84
CA ASP A 51 12.62 0.51 -16.47
C ASP A 51 12.45 2.03 -16.22
N LYS A 52 12.36 2.84 -17.29
CA LYS A 52 12.00 4.27 -17.23
C LYS A 52 10.66 4.55 -16.53
N TYR A 53 9.72 3.60 -16.53
CA TYR A 53 8.44 3.72 -15.81
C TYR A 53 8.50 3.18 -14.38
N ARG A 54 9.62 2.57 -13.97
CA ARG A 54 9.82 2.06 -12.63
C ARG A 54 10.20 3.23 -11.72
N VAL A 55 9.23 4.10 -11.46
CA VAL A 55 9.40 5.21 -10.52
C VAL A 55 9.52 4.59 -9.13
N VAL A 56 10.75 4.45 -8.67
CA VAL A 56 11.07 3.98 -7.32
C VAL A 56 11.35 5.18 -6.43
N LYS A 57 10.95 5.08 -5.16
CA LYS A 57 11.28 6.03 -4.11
C LYS A 57 11.90 5.31 -2.93
N ARG A 58 12.80 6.00 -2.23
CA ARG A 58 13.38 5.51 -0.98
C ARG A 58 12.46 5.89 0.18
N CYS A 59 12.10 4.91 1.01
CA CYS A 59 11.34 5.16 2.23
C CYS A 59 12.19 5.91 3.24
N MET A 60 11.65 6.96 3.87
CA MET A 60 12.39 7.71 4.90
C MET A 60 12.52 6.96 6.22
N ASN A 61 11.65 5.97 6.49
CA ASN A 61 11.67 5.20 7.73
C ASN A 61 12.63 3.99 7.65
N CYS A 62 12.48 3.12 6.65
CA CYS A 62 13.32 1.92 6.52
C CYS A 62 14.50 2.07 5.54
N GLY A 63 14.57 3.13 4.75
CA GLY A 63 15.63 3.33 3.76
C GLY A 63 15.56 2.43 2.51
N GLU A 64 14.57 1.53 2.41
CA GLU A 64 14.39 0.66 1.25
C GLU A 64 13.89 1.44 0.03
N GLN A 65 14.40 1.08 -1.16
CA GLN A 65 13.86 1.54 -2.43
C GLN A 65 12.70 0.64 -2.86
N THR A 66 11.51 1.22 -2.96
CA THR A 66 10.30 0.51 -3.42
C THR A 66 9.59 1.29 -4.51
N HIS A 67 8.71 0.64 -5.25
CA HIS A 67 7.89 1.31 -6.26
C HIS A 67 7.01 2.40 -5.62
N ILE A 68 6.78 3.52 -6.31
CA ILE A 68 6.03 4.67 -5.78
C ILE A 68 4.59 4.32 -5.37
N SER A 69 3.99 3.30 -5.96
CA SER A 69 2.67 2.78 -5.57
C SER A 69 2.63 2.22 -4.14
N ASN A 70 3.79 1.90 -3.56
CA ASN A 70 3.90 1.41 -2.18
C ASN A 70 3.99 2.56 -1.16
N PHE A 71 3.63 3.78 -1.57
CA PHE A 71 3.56 4.96 -0.74
C PHE A 71 2.17 5.59 -0.85
N ASP A 72 1.63 6.03 0.29
CA ASP A 72 0.41 6.86 0.30
C ASP A 72 0.76 8.34 0.11
N THR A 73 -0.14 9.06 -0.55
CA THR A 73 -0.14 10.53 -0.51
C THR A 73 -0.58 10.97 0.88
N VAL A 74 0.35 11.46 1.69
CA VAL A 74 0.02 12.04 3.00
C VAL A 74 -0.52 13.45 2.77
N PHE A 75 -1.75 13.71 3.21
CA PHE A 75 -2.32 15.06 3.17
C PHE A 75 -2.19 15.70 4.55
N VAL A 76 -1.64 16.91 4.61
CA VAL A 76 -1.58 17.74 5.83
C VAL A 76 -2.28 19.05 5.49
N ASP A 77 -3.32 19.40 6.26
CA ASP A 77 -4.17 20.58 6.03
C ASP A 77 -4.76 20.66 4.60
N GLY A 78 -5.13 19.49 4.04
CA GLY A 78 -5.65 19.37 2.67
C GLY A 78 -4.59 19.44 1.56
N ILE A 79 -3.32 19.69 1.91
CA ILE A 79 -2.22 19.79 0.94
C ILE A 79 -1.46 18.44 0.90
N PRO A 80 -1.25 17.84 -0.28
CA PRO A 80 -0.47 16.61 -0.40
C PRO A 80 1.01 16.88 -0.07
N LYS A 81 1.47 16.38 1.07
CA LYS A 81 2.88 16.38 1.47
C LYS A 81 3.58 15.14 0.95
N THR A 82 4.19 15.31 -0.22
CA THR A 82 5.04 14.33 -0.89
C THR A 82 6.39 14.09 -0.19
N ASN A 83 6.70 14.81 0.90
CA ASN A 83 7.94 14.68 1.67
C ASN A 83 7.79 13.77 2.90
N LEU A 84 6.59 13.28 3.23
CA LEU A 84 6.32 12.40 4.38
C LEU A 84 6.09 10.95 3.93
N LEU A 85 6.88 10.48 2.97
CA LEU A 85 6.65 9.20 2.31
C LEU A 85 7.28 8.05 3.11
N CYS A 86 6.49 7.53 4.04
CA CYS A 86 6.70 6.24 4.68
C CYS A 86 6.07 5.14 3.79
N CYS A 87 6.78 4.05 3.54
CA CYS A 87 6.23 2.94 2.75
C CYS A 87 5.10 2.24 3.53
N TRP A 88 4.20 1.59 2.79
CA TRP A 88 3.04 0.89 3.36
C TRP A 88 3.44 -0.13 4.44
N SER A 89 4.56 -0.84 4.28
CA SER A 89 5.06 -1.81 5.26
C SER A 89 5.35 -1.14 6.60
N CYS A 90 6.09 -0.03 6.58
CA CYS A 90 6.43 0.73 7.78
C CYS A 90 5.19 1.37 8.41
N LYS A 91 4.27 1.92 7.60
CA LYS A 91 3.01 2.50 8.07
C LYS A 91 2.11 1.46 8.74
N ARG A 92 2.04 0.25 8.16
CA ARG A 92 1.29 -0.88 8.72
C ARG A 92 1.85 -1.30 10.06
N GLU A 93 3.17 -1.42 10.19
CA GLU A 93 3.80 -1.80 11.46
C GLU A 93 3.57 -0.75 12.54
N TYR A 94 3.73 0.53 12.21
CA TYR A 94 3.41 1.64 13.12
C TYR A 94 1.97 1.58 13.64
N ASN A 95 1.00 1.40 12.74
CA ASN A 95 -0.42 1.33 13.13
C ASN A 95 -0.73 0.10 13.99
N LYS A 96 -0.10 -1.05 13.68
CA LYS A 96 -0.22 -2.26 14.48
C LYS A 96 0.31 -2.04 15.90
N GLN A 97 1.49 -1.42 16.03
CA GLN A 97 2.09 -1.15 17.33
C GLN A 97 1.27 -0.15 18.14
N LYS A 98 0.75 0.91 17.50
CA LYS A 98 -0.17 1.86 18.13
C LYS A 98 -1.43 1.17 18.66
N TYR A 99 -2.02 0.26 17.88
CA TYR A 99 -3.17 -0.51 18.32
C TYR A 99 -2.84 -1.41 19.52
N MET A 100 -1.71 -2.14 19.47
CA MET A 100 -1.27 -2.99 20.58
C MET A 100 -1.07 -2.20 21.87
N ASN A 101 -0.42 -1.02 21.80
CA ASN A 101 -0.22 -0.16 22.96
C ASN A 101 -1.56 0.29 23.57
N LYS A 102 -2.52 0.66 22.72
CA LYS A 102 -3.87 1.04 23.19
C LYS A 102 -4.55 -0.11 23.93
N VAL A 103 -4.48 -1.33 23.38
CA VAL A 103 -5.07 -2.52 24.04
C VAL A 103 -4.39 -2.80 25.38
N ILE A 104 -3.06 -2.67 25.45
CA ILE A 104 -2.30 -2.83 26.69
C ILE A 104 -2.74 -1.79 27.73
N GLU A 105 -2.83 -0.52 27.35
CA GLU A 105 -3.30 0.57 28.23
C GLU A 105 -4.73 0.30 28.75
N GLU A 106 -5.66 -0.10 27.87
CA GLU A 106 -7.03 -0.45 28.26
C GLU A 106 -7.06 -1.61 29.28
N HIS A 107 -6.21 -2.62 29.10
CA HIS A 107 -6.11 -3.73 30.06
C HIS A 107 -5.52 -3.31 31.41
N TRP A 108 -4.50 -2.46 31.41
CA TRP A 108 -3.93 -1.92 32.65
C TRP A 108 -4.97 -1.10 33.43
N GLU A 109 -5.78 -0.31 32.73
CA GLU A 109 -6.86 0.46 33.34
C GLU A 109 -7.91 -0.46 33.98
N GLN A 110 -8.32 -1.54 33.28
CA GLN A 110 -9.25 -2.53 33.82
C GLN A 110 -8.72 -3.20 35.09
N GLU A 111 -7.44 -3.58 35.10
CA GLU A 111 -6.80 -4.19 36.28
C GLU A 111 -6.71 -3.19 37.44
N ARG A 112 -6.47 -1.90 37.18
CA ARG A 112 -6.50 -0.86 38.21
C ARG A 112 -7.89 -0.76 38.86
N ILE A 113 -8.94 -0.69 38.04
CA ILE A 113 -10.33 -0.62 38.51
C ILE A 113 -10.69 -1.85 39.35
N LYS A 114 -10.30 -3.06 38.94
CA LYS A 114 -10.56 -4.28 39.73
C LYS A 114 -9.93 -4.22 41.12
N ARG A 115 -8.69 -3.72 41.24
CA ARG A 115 -8.03 -3.56 42.54
C ARG A 115 -8.72 -2.53 43.42
N GLU A 116 -9.15 -1.42 42.83
CA GLU A 116 -9.93 -0.40 43.54
C GLU A 116 -11.25 -0.98 44.06
N ILE A 117 -11.98 -1.73 43.23
CA ILE A 117 -13.21 -2.43 43.65
C ILE A 117 -12.91 -3.38 44.82
N GLY A 118 -11.91 -4.25 44.70
CA GLY A 118 -11.56 -5.19 45.77
C GLY A 118 -11.22 -4.48 47.08
N THR A 119 -10.45 -3.39 47.01
CA THR A 119 -10.12 -2.58 48.20
C THR A 119 -11.39 -1.99 48.85
N LYS A 120 -12.34 -1.52 48.04
CA LYS A 120 -13.62 -0.99 48.53
C LYS A 120 -14.54 -2.08 49.09
N GLU A 121 -14.52 -3.27 48.53
CA GLU A 121 -15.25 -4.43 49.07
C GLU A 121 -14.70 -4.81 50.46
N ASP A 122 -13.38 -4.87 50.62
CA ASP A 122 -12.72 -5.14 51.90
C ASP A 122 -13.04 -4.07 52.96
N GLU A 123 -13.03 -2.77 52.58
CA GLU A 123 -13.43 -1.67 53.46
C GLU A 123 -14.89 -1.83 53.93
N ILE A 124 -15.81 -2.18 53.00
CA ILE A 124 -17.22 -2.40 53.31
C ILE A 124 -17.39 -3.60 54.25
N GLU A 125 -16.67 -4.69 54.02
CA GLU A 125 -16.71 -5.87 54.88
C GLU A 125 -16.22 -5.56 56.30
N GLY A 126 -15.12 -4.82 56.44
CA GLY A 126 -14.61 -4.36 57.73
C GLY A 126 -15.63 -3.49 58.48
N LEU A 127 -16.27 -2.53 57.78
CA LEU A 127 -17.32 -1.70 58.37
C LEU A 127 -18.55 -2.51 58.78
N ARG A 128 -18.95 -3.51 57.98
CA ARG A 128 -20.05 -4.43 58.33
C ARG A 128 -19.72 -5.28 59.55
N ALA A 129 -18.47 -5.70 59.71
CA ALA A 129 -18.04 -6.47 60.87
C ALA A 129 -18.10 -5.64 62.17
N LEU A 130 -17.84 -4.32 62.09
CA LEU A 130 -17.92 -3.39 63.22
C LEU A 130 -19.36 -3.01 63.63
N LEU A 131 -20.35 -3.26 62.75
CA LEU A 131 -21.76 -3.02 63.01
C LEU A 131 -22.48 -4.21 63.68
N LYS A 132 -21.77 -5.34 63.87
CA LYS A 132 -22.23 -6.49 64.67
C LYS A 132 -21.83 -6.32 66.14
#